data_AF-A0A268UAY9-F1
#
_entry.id   AF-A0A268UAY9-F1
#
_cell.length_a   1.000
_cell.length_b   1.000
_cell.length_c   1.000
_cell.angle_alpha   90.00
_cell.angle_beta   90.00
_cell.angle_gamma   90.00
#
_symmetry.space_group_name_H-M   'P 1'
#
loop_
_entity.id
_entity.type
_entity.pdbx_description
1 polymer ?
#
loop_
_entity_poly.entity_id
_entity_poly.type
_entity_poly.pdbx_seq_one_letter_code
_entity_poly.pdbx_strand_id
1 'polypeptide(L)'
;MTRRLFNNSAFLTLALGLAGCNSMMNPSSDDTSLIPPSAVYQPGGIQAPVYPPTGFANPNLNAGNNIIKRSTVEPLPDTRFDDSDSISPKGDPMIQNTPMLTPSNVIELSAVGMGVAPESTISPSQALALAKRAAIVDAYRQLGEKMYGIRVNAQDTVRDMVLQNSTVKTKVQALIRNAEITETVYKDGLCQVSMELKLDGRVWYRALTGGRG
;
A
#
# COMPACT_ATOMS: atom_id res chain seq x y z
N MET A 1 -2.84 36.10 -60.44
CA MET A 1 -1.68 36.51 -59.63
C MET A 1 -0.98 35.29 -59.09
N THR A 2 0.28 35.14 -59.45
CA THR A 2 1.23 34.09 -59.09
C THR A 2 1.89 34.37 -57.74
N ARG A 3 2.18 33.33 -56.93
CA ARG A 3 3.54 32.98 -56.46
C ARG A 3 3.53 31.84 -55.45
N ARG A 4 4.42 30.88 -55.70
CA ARG A 4 4.94 29.85 -54.78
C ARG A 4 5.79 30.52 -53.69
N LEU A 5 6.06 29.82 -52.57
CA LEU A 5 7.42 29.46 -52.12
C LEU A 5 7.41 28.65 -50.80
N PHE A 6 8.37 27.73 -50.75
CA PHE A 6 8.76 26.81 -49.67
C PHE A 6 9.32 27.51 -48.42
N ASN A 7 9.28 26.82 -47.28
CA ASN A 7 10.39 26.73 -46.30
C ASN A 7 10.07 25.60 -45.29
N ASN A 8 10.70 24.43 -45.38
CA ASN A 8 12.02 24.01 -44.89
C ASN A 8 12.16 23.88 -43.36
N SER A 9 12.48 22.64 -43.00
CA SER A 9 12.71 21.96 -41.73
C SER A 9 14.00 22.35 -41.01
N ALA A 10 14.00 22.24 -39.68
CA ALA A 10 15.19 21.95 -38.88
C ALA A 10 14.81 21.18 -37.60
N PHE A 11 14.81 19.85 -37.68
CA PHE A 11 14.80 18.99 -36.49
C PHE A 11 16.26 18.79 -36.06
N LEU A 12 16.59 19.24 -34.85
CA LEU A 12 17.93 19.20 -34.28
C LEU A 12 18.05 17.91 -33.45
N THR A 13 18.50 16.82 -34.07
CA THR A 13 18.81 15.56 -33.40
C THR A 13 20.22 15.61 -32.81
N LEU A 14 20.31 15.77 -31.49
CA LEU A 14 21.56 15.74 -30.75
C LEU A 14 21.94 14.27 -30.45
N ALA A 15 22.91 13.72 -31.16
CA ALA A 15 23.49 12.41 -30.88
C ALA A 15 24.61 12.55 -29.83
N LEU A 16 24.43 11.95 -28.65
CA LEU A 16 25.47 11.86 -27.63
C LEU A 16 26.45 10.73 -28.00
N GLY A 17 27.71 11.09 -28.26
CA GLY A 17 28.78 10.15 -28.57
C GLY A 17 29.27 9.39 -27.34
N LEU A 18 29.29 8.06 -27.44
CA LEU A 18 29.97 7.15 -26.52
C LEU A 18 31.49 7.28 -26.73
N ALA A 19 32.17 8.00 -25.83
CA ALA A 19 33.62 7.95 -25.73
C ALA A 19 34.01 6.72 -24.92
N GLY A 20 34.33 5.63 -25.62
CA GLY A 20 35.10 4.52 -25.08
C GLY A 20 36.59 4.89 -25.08
N CYS A 21 37.27 4.68 -23.96
CA CYS A 21 38.73 4.66 -23.89
C CYS A 21 39.15 3.32 -23.28
N ASN A 22 39.60 2.40 -24.14
CA ASN A 22 40.32 1.20 -23.79
C ASN A 22 41.79 1.39 -24.22
N SER A 23 42.70 1.59 -23.28
CA SER A 23 44.14 1.40 -23.43
C SER A 23 44.73 1.23 -22.03
N MET A 24 44.87 0.00 -21.51
CA MET A 24 46.05 -0.87 -21.67
C MET A 24 47.38 -0.18 -21.32
N MET A 25 47.80 -0.29 -20.05
CA MET A 25 49.18 -0.43 -19.61
C MET A 25 49.20 -0.87 -18.12
N ASN A 26 49.63 -2.11 -17.89
CA ASN A 26 50.11 -2.65 -16.61
C ASN A 26 51.64 -2.41 -16.54
N PRO A 27 52.39 -2.63 -15.44
CA PRO A 27 52.00 -3.17 -14.12
C PRO A 27 52.63 -2.40 -12.92
N SER A 28 51.94 -2.38 -11.78
CA SER A 28 52.62 -2.31 -10.47
C SER A 28 51.63 -2.71 -9.39
N SER A 29 52.02 -3.75 -8.64
CA SER A 29 51.40 -4.21 -7.41
C SER A 29 50.96 -3.06 -6.52
N ASP A 30 49.70 -3.07 -6.09
CA ASP A 30 49.32 -3.01 -4.67
C ASP A 30 47.78 -2.98 -4.55
N ASP A 31 47.26 -4.07 -3.99
CA ASP A 31 46.06 -4.15 -3.15
C ASP A 31 44.76 -3.49 -3.61
N THR A 32 44.08 -4.19 -4.51
CA THR A 32 42.62 -4.16 -4.58
C THR A 32 42.02 -4.82 -3.33
N SER A 33 41.51 -4.02 -2.38
CA SER A 33 40.52 -4.51 -1.42
C SER A 33 39.51 -3.43 -1.02
N LEU A 34 38.56 -3.15 -1.92
CA LEU A 34 37.28 -2.49 -1.60
C LEU A 34 36.24 -3.49 -1.07
N ILE A 35 36.69 -4.60 -0.49
CA ILE A 35 35.84 -5.64 0.08
C ILE A 35 35.57 -5.22 1.53
N PRO A 36 34.31 -4.92 1.92
CA PRO A 36 34.00 -4.68 3.32
C PRO A 36 34.37 -5.93 4.15
N PRO A 37 34.80 -5.80 5.41
CA PRO A 37 35.29 -6.90 6.24
C PRO A 37 34.31 -8.09 6.38
N SER A 38 33.04 -7.90 6.04
CA SER A 38 32.00 -8.93 6.01
C SER A 38 32.03 -9.87 4.80
N ALA A 39 32.81 -9.56 3.75
CA ALA A 39 32.85 -10.33 2.51
C ALA A 39 34.13 -11.17 2.33
N VAL A 40 34.99 -11.26 3.34
CA VAL A 40 36.10 -12.21 3.36
C VAL A 40 35.53 -13.60 3.68
N TYR A 41 35.51 -14.48 2.69
CA TYR A 41 35.14 -15.88 2.84
C TYR A 41 36.24 -16.63 3.61
N GLN A 42 36.05 -16.83 4.90
CA GLN A 42 36.89 -17.72 5.72
C GLN A 42 36.39 -19.16 5.52
N PRO A 43 37.17 -20.08 4.93
CA PRO A 43 36.77 -21.48 4.81
C PRO A 43 36.82 -22.11 6.20
N GLY A 44 35.66 -22.22 6.88
CA GLY A 44 35.53 -22.93 8.14
C GLY A 44 34.69 -22.29 9.26
N GLY A 45 33.94 -21.22 9.01
CA GLY A 45 33.24 -20.52 10.10
C GLY A 45 31.90 -19.88 9.73
N ILE A 46 30.92 -20.68 9.33
CA ILE A 46 29.51 -20.24 9.35
C ILE A 46 28.73 -21.26 10.18
N GLN A 47 28.80 -21.12 11.51
CA GLN A 47 27.90 -21.84 12.40
C GLN A 47 26.62 -21.02 12.54
N ALA A 48 25.48 -21.61 12.20
CA ALA A 48 24.19 -20.96 12.38
C ALA A 48 24.02 -20.55 13.85
N PRO A 49 23.48 -19.35 14.14
CA PRO A 49 23.26 -18.91 15.50
C PRO A 49 22.31 -19.88 16.21
N VAL A 50 22.79 -20.47 17.31
CA VAL A 50 22.01 -21.37 18.17
C VAL A 50 21.10 -20.52 19.04
N TYR A 51 19.79 -20.67 18.84
CA TYR A 51 18.77 -20.12 19.72
C TYR A 51 18.21 -21.24 20.62
N PRO A 52 17.92 -20.95 21.90
CA PRO A 52 17.97 -19.65 22.60
C PRO A 52 19.36 -19.31 23.20
N PRO A 53 19.65 -18.01 23.46
CA PRO A 53 20.93 -17.57 24.02
C PRO A 53 21.04 -17.94 25.51
N THR A 54 21.83 -18.96 25.84
CA THR A 54 22.21 -19.26 27.23
C THR A 54 23.37 -18.36 27.64
N GLY A 55 23.07 -17.18 28.18
CA GLY A 55 24.10 -16.24 28.63
C GLY A 55 23.69 -15.24 29.71
N PHE A 56 22.41 -15.19 30.11
CA PHE A 56 21.95 -14.34 31.21
C PHE A 56 22.11 -15.08 32.55
N ALA A 57 23.35 -15.25 33.00
CA ALA A 57 23.63 -15.65 34.37
C ALA A 57 23.39 -14.45 35.30
N ASN A 58 22.16 -14.29 35.78
CA ASN A 58 21.91 -13.39 36.90
C ASN A 58 22.57 -14.02 38.16
N PRO A 59 23.17 -13.25 39.07
CA PRO A 59 23.75 -13.81 40.30
C PRO A 59 22.74 -14.02 41.44
N ASN A 60 21.47 -13.59 41.28
CA ASN A 60 20.43 -13.63 42.33
C ASN A 60 19.45 -14.80 42.24
N LEU A 61 19.69 -15.80 41.40
CA LEU A 61 18.89 -17.02 41.33
C LEU A 61 19.67 -18.11 42.07
N ASN A 62 19.27 -18.32 43.32
CA ASN A 62 19.61 -19.55 44.03
C ASN A 62 18.97 -20.71 43.25
N ALA A 63 19.75 -21.46 42.48
CA ALA A 63 19.32 -22.70 41.84
C ALA A 63 19.11 -23.77 42.92
N GLY A 64 18.04 -23.59 43.70
CA GLY A 64 17.56 -24.56 44.66
C GLY A 64 17.01 -25.75 43.89
N ASN A 65 17.68 -26.88 44.01
CA ASN A 65 17.14 -28.20 43.69
C ASN A 65 15.94 -28.48 44.60
N ASN A 66 14.78 -27.93 44.28
CA ASN A 66 13.51 -28.35 44.83
C ASN A 66 12.86 -29.28 43.82
N ILE A 67 13.05 -30.59 44.04
CA ILE A 67 12.33 -31.66 43.34
C ILE A 67 10.84 -31.52 43.72
N ILE A 68 10.10 -30.74 42.92
CA ILE A 68 8.63 -30.81 42.93
C ILE A 68 8.27 -31.83 41.86
N LYS A 69 7.78 -32.97 42.32
CA LYS A 69 7.18 -34.05 41.53
C LYS A 69 5.99 -33.46 40.75
N ARG A 70 6.21 -32.97 39.53
CA ARG A 70 5.14 -32.49 38.65
C ARG A 70 4.57 -33.68 37.86
N SER A 71 3.69 -34.43 38.50
CA SER A 71 2.79 -35.37 37.85
C SER A 71 1.61 -34.62 37.23
N THR A 72 1.86 -33.87 36.16
CA THR A 72 0.86 -33.50 35.14
C THR A 72 1.66 -33.13 33.90
N VAL A 73 1.68 -34.02 32.90
CA VAL A 73 2.10 -33.64 31.55
C VAL A 73 0.94 -32.82 30.99
N GLU A 74 0.98 -31.50 31.20
CA GLU A 74 0.20 -30.61 30.36
C GLU A 74 0.87 -30.63 28.98
N PRO A 75 0.17 -30.99 27.90
CA PRO A 75 0.71 -30.86 26.56
C PRO A 75 1.06 -29.39 26.32
N LEU A 76 2.22 -29.15 25.69
CA LEU A 76 2.54 -27.83 25.13
C LEU A 76 1.36 -27.35 24.28
N PRO A 77 0.96 -26.06 24.33
CA PRO A 77 0.02 -25.54 23.36
C PRO A 77 0.61 -25.73 21.97
N ASP A 78 -0.07 -26.51 21.15
CA ASP A 78 0.33 -26.75 19.77
C ASP A 78 0.32 -25.40 19.04
N THR A 79 1.49 -24.94 18.57
CA THR A 79 1.58 -23.71 17.76
C THR A 79 1.18 -23.98 16.31
N ARG A 80 0.65 -25.17 16.02
CA ARG A 80 0.01 -25.49 14.77
C ARG A 80 -1.23 -24.61 14.63
N PHE A 81 -1.16 -23.65 13.72
CA PHE A 81 -2.34 -22.97 13.23
C PHE A 81 -3.26 -24.04 12.62
N ASP A 82 -4.31 -24.41 13.35
CA ASP A 82 -5.41 -25.18 12.79
C ASP A 82 -6.08 -24.30 11.71
N ASP A 83 -5.70 -24.52 10.45
CA ASP A 83 -6.39 -24.04 9.26
C ASP A 83 -7.75 -24.78 9.07
N SER A 84 -8.49 -24.99 10.17
CA SER A 84 -9.79 -25.63 10.18
C SER A 84 -10.91 -24.69 10.62
N ASP A 85 -10.71 -23.38 10.47
CA ASP A 85 -11.85 -22.53 10.13
C ASP A 85 -12.16 -22.80 8.66
N SER A 86 -12.94 -23.85 8.44
CA SER A 86 -13.82 -23.89 7.29
C SER A 86 -14.50 -22.52 7.25
N ILE A 87 -14.13 -21.68 6.28
CA ILE A 87 -14.94 -20.55 5.85
C ILE A 87 -16.22 -21.19 5.27
N SER A 88 -17.09 -21.64 6.18
CA SER A 88 -18.50 -21.69 5.89
C SER A 88 -18.85 -20.27 5.46
N PRO A 89 -19.51 -20.07 4.31
CA PRO A 89 -20.06 -18.78 3.97
C PRO A 89 -21.10 -18.49 5.06
N LYS A 90 -20.68 -17.82 6.14
CA LYS A 90 -21.56 -17.09 7.04
C LYS A 90 -22.34 -16.23 6.08
N GLY A 91 -23.62 -16.57 5.87
CA GLY A 91 -24.49 -15.90 4.92
C GLY A 91 -24.20 -14.42 4.99
N ASP A 92 -23.81 -13.86 3.84
CA ASP A 92 -23.20 -12.54 3.78
C ASP A 92 -23.97 -11.59 4.68
N PRO A 93 -23.31 -10.88 5.61
CA PRO A 93 -24.01 -9.89 6.41
C PRO A 93 -24.69 -8.97 5.40
N MET A 94 -26.02 -9.06 5.30
CA MET A 94 -26.80 -8.24 4.38
C MET A 94 -26.46 -6.79 4.73
N ILE A 95 -25.61 -6.15 3.90
CA ILE A 95 -25.19 -4.78 4.17
C ILE A 95 -26.42 -3.92 3.94
N GLN A 96 -27.13 -3.62 5.03
CA GLN A 96 -28.37 -2.87 5.02
C GLN A 96 -28.12 -1.50 4.38
N ASN A 97 -28.97 -1.11 3.42
CA ASN A 97 -28.93 0.19 2.75
C ASN A 97 -27.71 0.48 1.84
N THR A 98 -27.07 -0.56 1.28
CA THR A 98 -26.03 -0.34 0.26
C THR A 98 -26.62 -0.08 -1.13
N PRO A 99 -26.13 0.93 -1.86
CA PRO A 99 -26.59 1.18 -3.22
C PRO A 99 -26.12 0.05 -4.14
N MET A 100 -26.99 -0.34 -5.07
CA MET A 100 -26.68 -1.32 -6.11
C MET A 100 -26.31 -0.60 -7.41
N LEU A 101 -25.18 -0.99 -8.00
CA LEU A 101 -24.78 -0.54 -9.33
C LEU A 101 -25.67 -1.19 -10.38
N THR A 102 -26.55 -0.40 -10.97
CA THR A 102 -27.31 -0.79 -12.16
C THR A 102 -26.83 0.01 -13.37
N PRO A 103 -26.95 -0.52 -14.60
CA PRO A 103 -26.54 0.20 -15.81
C PRO A 103 -27.32 1.50 -16.05
N SER A 104 -28.41 1.78 -15.36
CA SER A 104 -29.20 3.00 -15.59
C SER A 104 -29.00 4.07 -14.53
N ASN A 105 -28.35 3.74 -13.41
CA ASN A 105 -28.24 4.64 -12.27
C ASN A 105 -26.88 5.36 -12.22
N VAL A 106 -26.86 6.55 -11.60
CA VAL A 106 -25.65 7.26 -11.22
C VAL A 106 -25.58 7.29 -9.71
N ILE A 107 -24.49 6.77 -9.14
CA ILE A 107 -24.29 6.76 -7.68
C ILE A 107 -23.33 7.88 -7.33
N GLU A 108 -23.75 8.75 -6.41
CA GLU A 108 -22.90 9.78 -5.84
C GLU A 108 -22.42 9.33 -4.46
N LEU A 109 -21.11 9.30 -4.28
CA LEU A 109 -20.45 9.00 -3.02
C LEU A 109 -19.86 10.29 -2.48
N SER A 110 -20.22 10.65 -1.25
CA SER A 110 -19.57 11.72 -0.51
C SER A 110 -18.83 11.17 0.69
N ALA A 111 -17.74 11.80 1.10
CA ALA A 111 -17.07 11.50 2.37
C ALA A 111 -16.44 12.76 2.96
N VAL A 112 -16.22 12.74 4.27
CA VAL A 112 -15.67 13.86 5.02
C VAL A 112 -14.50 13.36 5.84
N GLY A 113 -13.28 13.73 5.43
CA GLY A 113 -12.06 13.39 6.14
C GLY A 113 -11.68 14.45 7.15
N MET A 114 -11.07 14.02 8.25
CA MET A 114 -10.57 14.89 9.31
C MET A 114 -9.07 14.71 9.51
N GLY A 115 -8.38 15.81 9.80
CA GLY A 115 -6.94 15.80 10.05
C GLY A 115 -6.55 16.89 11.02
N VAL A 116 -5.62 16.58 11.92
CA VAL A 116 -5.13 17.52 12.94
C VAL A 116 -3.65 17.77 12.70
N ALA A 117 -3.22 19.02 12.86
CA ALA A 117 -1.82 19.36 12.79
C ALA A 117 -1.06 18.87 14.03
N PRO A 118 0.18 18.37 13.89
CA PRO A 118 1.00 18.04 15.04
C PRO A 118 1.36 19.32 15.83
N GLU A 119 1.50 19.20 17.15
CA GLU A 119 1.86 20.33 18.02
C GLU A 119 3.24 20.91 17.70
N SER A 120 4.15 20.11 17.13
CA SER A 120 5.51 20.50 16.75
C SER A 120 5.60 21.39 15.50
N THR A 121 4.52 22.05 15.12
CA THR A 121 4.47 22.83 13.89
C THR A 121 5.00 24.25 14.12
N ILE A 122 5.87 24.73 13.21
CA ILE A 122 6.58 26.01 13.37
C ILE A 122 5.74 27.20 12.90
N SER A 123 4.95 27.03 11.84
CA SER A 123 4.13 28.10 11.26
C SER A 123 2.67 27.69 11.07
N PRO A 124 1.71 28.63 11.18
CA PRO A 124 0.29 28.32 10.96
C PRO A 124 0.03 27.76 9.56
N SER A 125 0.79 28.21 8.56
CA SER A 125 0.70 27.68 7.18
C SER A 125 1.19 26.23 7.08
N GLN A 126 2.25 25.87 7.83
CA GLN A 126 2.70 24.49 7.93
C GLN A 126 1.64 23.62 8.61
N ALA A 127 0.98 24.13 9.66
CA ALA A 127 -0.04 23.39 10.40
C ALA A 127 -1.23 23.07 9.50
N LEU A 128 -1.72 24.07 8.77
CA LEU A 128 -2.77 23.89 7.77
C LEU A 128 -2.38 22.85 6.72
N ALA A 129 -1.18 22.95 6.15
CA ALA A 129 -0.74 22.02 5.11
C ALA A 129 -0.68 20.57 5.60
N LEU A 130 -0.20 20.34 6.83
CA LEU A 130 -0.14 19.01 7.42
C LEU A 130 -1.53 18.47 7.76
N ALA A 131 -2.37 19.28 8.42
CA ALA A 131 -3.74 18.91 8.76
C ALA A 131 -4.56 18.58 7.50
N LYS A 132 -4.44 19.40 6.44
CA LYS A 132 -5.12 19.17 5.16
C LYS A 132 -4.68 17.86 4.51
N ARG A 133 -3.39 17.52 4.52
CA ARG A 133 -2.89 16.25 3.98
C ARG A 133 -3.48 15.06 4.74
N ALA A 134 -3.51 15.14 6.07
CA ALA A 134 -4.12 14.09 6.89
C ALA A 134 -5.62 13.93 6.59
N ALA A 135 -6.36 15.04 6.50
CA ALA A 135 -7.78 15.06 6.18
C ALA A 135 -8.07 14.46 4.79
N ILE A 136 -7.26 14.78 3.77
CA ILE A 136 -7.38 14.21 2.42
C ILE A 136 -7.21 12.68 2.45
N VAL A 137 -6.21 12.17 3.15
CA VAL A 137 -5.96 10.72 3.25
C VAL A 137 -7.13 10.02 3.95
N ASP A 138 -7.66 10.62 5.01
CA ASP A 138 -8.82 10.09 5.72
C ASP A 138 -10.09 10.08 4.85
N ALA A 139 -10.32 11.16 4.08
CA ALA A 139 -11.45 11.24 3.14
C ALA A 139 -11.37 10.15 2.06
N TYR A 140 -10.18 9.92 1.48
CA TYR A 140 -9.98 8.84 0.50
C TYR A 140 -10.21 7.45 1.09
N ARG A 141 -9.80 7.22 2.34
CA ARG A 141 -10.07 5.95 3.05
C ARG A 141 -11.57 5.72 3.17
N GLN A 142 -12.32 6.72 3.65
CA GLN A 142 -13.77 6.63 3.78
C GLN A 142 -14.48 6.44 2.44
N LEU A 143 -14.04 7.14 1.38
CA LEU A 143 -14.58 6.92 0.03
C LEU A 143 -14.31 5.50 -0.46
N GLY A 144 -13.11 4.98 -0.23
CA GLY A 144 -12.77 3.59 -0.58
C GLY A 144 -13.64 2.57 0.14
N GLU A 145 -13.90 2.76 1.43
CA GLU A 145 -14.81 1.92 2.21
C GLU A 145 -16.24 1.94 1.66
N LYS A 146 -16.77 3.13 1.36
CA LYS A 146 -18.09 3.29 0.73
C LYS A 146 -18.15 2.62 -0.63
N MET A 147 -17.12 2.81 -1.46
CA MET A 147 -17.01 2.20 -2.78
C MET A 147 -16.98 0.67 -2.71
N TYR A 148 -16.23 0.09 -1.78
CA TYR A 148 -16.16 -1.36 -1.63
C TYR A 148 -17.46 -1.99 -1.12
N GLY A 149 -18.29 -1.22 -0.39
CA GLY A 149 -19.61 -1.67 0.06
C GLY A 149 -20.68 -1.68 -1.03
N ILE A 150 -20.43 -1.07 -2.20
CA ILE A 150 -21.41 -1.04 -3.29
C ILE A 150 -21.68 -2.45 -3.82
N ARG A 151 -22.95 -2.75 -4.08
CA ARG A 151 -23.36 -4.06 -4.62
C ARG A 151 -23.31 -4.05 -6.14
N VAL A 152 -22.73 -5.09 -6.74
CA VAL A 152 -22.74 -5.29 -8.20
C VAL A 152 -23.91 -6.20 -8.60
N ASN A 153 -24.18 -7.21 -7.77
CA ASN A 153 -25.28 -8.16 -7.92
C ASN A 153 -26.04 -8.34 -6.59
N ALA A 154 -27.04 -9.22 -6.59
CA ALA A 154 -27.81 -9.58 -5.40
C ALA A 154 -26.99 -10.37 -4.36
N GLN A 155 -25.80 -10.86 -4.69
CA GLN A 155 -24.90 -11.53 -3.74
C GLN A 155 -23.54 -10.82 -3.70
N ASP A 156 -22.96 -10.50 -4.86
CA ASP A 156 -21.61 -9.92 -4.94
C ASP A 156 -21.55 -8.40 -4.72
N THR A 157 -20.52 -7.98 -3.99
CA THR A 157 -20.11 -6.57 -3.81
C THR A 157 -18.89 -6.22 -4.66
N VAL A 158 -18.59 -4.93 -4.78
CA VAL A 158 -17.35 -4.46 -5.41
C VAL A 158 -16.13 -5.04 -4.70
N ARG A 159 -16.17 -5.21 -3.37
CA ARG A 159 -15.11 -5.87 -2.62
C ARG A 159 -14.83 -7.27 -3.14
N ASP A 160 -15.88 -8.07 -3.37
CA ASP A 160 -15.75 -9.46 -3.82
C ASP A 160 -15.15 -9.51 -5.23
N MET A 161 -15.59 -8.61 -6.11
CA MET A 161 -15.04 -8.49 -7.47
C MET A 161 -13.56 -8.08 -7.48
N VAL A 162 -13.14 -7.23 -6.54
CA VAL A 162 -11.73 -6.80 -6.36
C VAL A 162 -10.85 -7.95 -5.88
N LEU A 163 -11.37 -8.86 -5.06
CA LEU A 163 -10.66 -10.05 -4.61
C LEU A 163 -10.46 -11.06 -5.75
N GLN A 164 -11.45 -11.19 -6.64
CA GLN A 164 -11.40 -12.13 -7.75
C GLN A 164 -10.56 -11.63 -8.95
N ASN A 165 -10.48 -10.31 -9.18
CA ASN A 165 -9.82 -9.75 -10.36
C ASN A 165 -8.96 -8.51 -10.06
N SER A 166 -7.65 -8.63 -10.29
CA SER A 166 -6.67 -7.54 -10.11
C SER A 166 -6.87 -6.36 -11.08
N THR A 167 -7.48 -6.59 -12.25
CA THR A 167 -7.87 -5.52 -13.18
C THR A 167 -8.98 -4.67 -12.58
N VAL A 168 -9.97 -5.32 -11.93
CA VAL A 168 -11.04 -4.62 -11.22
C VAL A 168 -10.47 -3.80 -10.08
N LYS A 169 -9.55 -4.37 -9.28
CA LYS A 169 -8.82 -3.65 -8.23
C LYS A 169 -8.18 -2.35 -8.75
N THR A 170 -7.45 -2.45 -9.86
CA THR A 170 -6.75 -1.29 -10.45
C THR A 170 -7.73 -0.22 -10.93
N LYS A 171 -8.83 -0.62 -11.59
CA LYS A 171 -9.86 0.31 -12.06
C LYS A 171 -10.58 1.03 -10.91
N VAL A 172 -10.93 0.30 -9.84
CA VAL A 172 -11.57 0.89 -8.65
C VAL A 172 -10.62 1.88 -7.96
N GLN A 173 -9.34 1.53 -7.83
CA GLN A 173 -8.34 2.46 -7.27
C GLN A 173 -8.18 3.71 -8.13
N ALA A 174 -8.18 3.59 -9.46
CA ALA A 174 -8.11 4.72 -10.37
C ALA A 174 -9.34 5.64 -10.23
N LEU A 175 -10.54 5.06 -10.07
CA LEU A 175 -11.76 5.82 -9.82
C LEU A 175 -11.67 6.62 -8.52
N ILE A 176 -11.32 5.97 -7.39
CA ILE A 176 -11.26 6.65 -6.09
C ILE A 176 -10.30 7.84 -6.13
N ARG A 177 -9.19 7.73 -6.86
CA ARG A 177 -8.23 8.84 -7.03
C ARG A 177 -8.80 10.04 -7.80
N ASN A 178 -9.83 9.84 -8.62
CA ASN A 178 -10.52 10.91 -9.35
C ASN A 178 -11.65 11.56 -8.53
N ALA A 179 -11.69 11.36 -7.21
CA ALA A 179 -12.62 12.10 -6.35
C ALA A 179 -12.30 13.60 -6.35
N GLU A 180 -13.35 14.41 -6.34
CA GLU A 180 -13.28 15.86 -6.33
C GLU A 180 -13.35 16.38 -4.89
N ILE A 181 -12.57 17.42 -4.57
CA ILE A 181 -12.63 18.09 -3.27
C ILE A 181 -13.64 19.23 -3.38
N THR A 182 -14.80 19.07 -2.75
CA THR A 182 -15.88 20.07 -2.78
C THR A 182 -15.64 21.17 -1.76
N GLU A 183 -15.13 20.83 -0.57
CA GLU A 183 -14.94 21.80 0.52
C GLU A 183 -13.69 21.50 1.34
N THR A 184 -13.05 22.55 1.87
CA THR A 184 -11.99 22.43 2.88
C THR A 184 -12.20 23.49 3.95
N VAL A 185 -12.39 23.05 5.19
CA VAL A 185 -12.54 23.91 6.37
C VAL A 185 -11.36 23.69 7.29
N TYR A 186 -10.77 24.78 7.80
CA TYR A 186 -9.72 24.72 8.80
C TYR A 186 -10.10 25.62 9.97
N LYS A 187 -10.25 25.05 11.16
CA LYS A 187 -10.60 25.75 12.40
C LYS A 187 -9.85 25.13 13.57
N ASP A 188 -9.19 25.97 14.37
CA ASP A 188 -8.57 25.59 15.64
C ASP A 188 -7.63 24.37 15.58
N GLY A 189 -6.84 24.25 14.49
CA GLY A 189 -5.91 23.13 14.30
C GLY A 189 -6.53 21.86 13.68
N LEU A 190 -7.85 21.81 13.53
CA LEU A 190 -8.58 20.76 12.84
C LEU A 190 -8.87 21.19 11.39
N CYS A 191 -8.49 20.33 10.45
CA CYS A 191 -8.89 20.43 9.06
C CYS A 191 -9.95 19.38 8.73
N GLN A 192 -11.02 19.81 8.08
CA GLN A 192 -12.06 18.97 7.51
C GLN A 192 -12.05 19.13 5.99
N VAL A 193 -12.07 18.02 5.26
CA VAL A 193 -12.10 18.00 3.81
C VAL A 193 -13.29 17.16 3.36
N SER A 194 -14.20 17.78 2.61
CA SER A 194 -15.35 17.10 2.01
C SER A 194 -15.00 16.74 0.57
N MET A 195 -15.18 15.47 0.22
CA MET A 195 -14.94 14.95 -1.13
C MET A 195 -16.18 14.28 -1.69
N GLU A 196 -16.33 14.35 -3.00
CA GLU A 196 -17.42 13.75 -3.75
C GLU A 196 -16.89 12.96 -4.95
N LEU A 197 -17.61 11.89 -5.29
CA LEU A 197 -17.27 10.99 -6.38
C LEU A 197 -18.55 10.50 -7.05
N LYS A 198 -18.65 10.75 -8.36
CA LYS A 198 -19.79 10.33 -9.17
C LYS A 198 -19.45 9.08 -9.96
N LEU A 199 -20.27 8.05 -9.83
CA LEU A 199 -20.18 6.79 -10.57
C LEU A 199 -21.31 6.67 -11.57
N ASP A 200 -20.97 6.66 -12.86
CA ASP A 200 -21.91 6.25 -13.92
C ASP A 200 -22.05 4.72 -13.94
N GLY A 201 -23.26 4.23 -13.62
CA GLY A 201 -23.58 2.83 -13.61
C GLY A 201 -23.37 2.12 -14.95
N ARG A 202 -23.58 2.76 -16.11
CA ARG A 202 -23.29 2.13 -17.42
C ARG A 202 -21.82 1.79 -17.56
N VAL A 203 -20.97 2.77 -17.26
CA VAL A 203 -19.52 2.67 -17.44
C VAL A 203 -18.97 1.65 -16.45
N TRP A 204 -19.37 1.76 -15.19
CA TRP A 204 -18.81 0.97 -14.11
C TRP A 204 -19.37 -0.44 -14.02
N TYR A 205 -20.65 -0.65 -14.37
CA TYR A 205 -21.20 -2.00 -14.47
C TYR A 205 -20.41 -2.86 -15.45
N ARG A 206 -20.09 -2.34 -16.65
CA ARG A 206 -19.27 -3.04 -17.65
C ARG A 206 -17.82 -3.22 -17.21
N ALA A 207 -17.27 -2.23 -16.52
CA ALA A 207 -15.89 -2.27 -16.04
C ALA A 207 -15.68 -3.37 -14.98
N LEU A 208 -16.68 -3.60 -14.12
CA LEU A 208 -16.66 -4.57 -13.03
C LEU A 208 -17.09 -5.98 -13.46
N THR A 209 -18.15 -6.10 -14.26
CA THR A 209 -18.66 -7.40 -14.76
C THR A 209 -17.78 -8.02 -15.84
N GLY A 210 -16.81 -7.26 -16.36
CA GLY A 210 -15.91 -7.73 -17.41
C GLY A 210 -16.66 -7.85 -18.73
N GLY A 211 -16.63 -6.79 -19.53
CA GLY A 211 -17.12 -6.82 -20.90
C GLY A 211 -16.37 -7.85 -21.76
N ARG A 212 -16.80 -9.11 -21.71
CA ARG A 212 -16.71 -10.05 -22.83
C ARG A 212 -17.93 -9.80 -23.69
N GLY A 213 -17.80 -8.85 -24.62
CA GLY A 213 -18.65 -8.67 -25.78
C GLY A 213 -17.78 -8.83 -27.01
#